data_AF-A0A7V9TE60-F1
#
_entry.id   AF-A0A7V9TE60-F1
#
_cell.length_a   1.000
_cell.length_b   1.000
_cell.length_c   1.000
_cell.angle_alpha   90.00
_cell.angle_beta   90.00
_cell.angle_gamma   90.00
#
_symmetry.space_group_name_H-M   'P 1'
#
loop_
_entity.id
_entity.type
_entity.pdbx_description
1 polymer ?
#
loop_
_entity_poly.entity_id
_entity_poly.type
_entity_poly.pdbx_seq_one_letter_code
_entity_poly.pdbx_strand_id
1 'polypeptide(L)'
;RVIVTATKSGQERNATRFAGYFIEALTNPAADADQNKRVSVLEAFSYAAKLTDEMYKSAGRLATEHALLEDSGDGVGHPSLEAGDGALARTTYFNVPIATPAGGDNRAAKVLAERTRLEEEIEQLKARKSQMPVSDYEATLEKLLIELAKLNQANKQKQ
;
A
#
# COMPACT_ATOMS: atom_id res chain seq x y z
N ARG A 1 -8.09 -2.15 -12.71
CA ARG A 1 -7.55 -0.77 -12.89
C ARG A 1 -7.71 -0.08 -11.55
N VAL A 2 -6.81 0.84 -11.19
CA VAL A 2 -6.97 1.65 -9.98
C VAL A 2 -7.26 3.09 -10.39
N ILE A 3 -8.27 3.71 -9.80
CA ILE A 3 -8.65 5.10 -10.00
C ILE A 3 -8.53 5.82 -8.65
N VAL A 4 -7.85 6.96 -8.66
CA VAL A 4 -7.70 7.83 -7.48
C VAL A 4 -8.18 9.21 -7.83
N THR A 5 -9.00 9.81 -6.98
CA THR A 5 -9.43 11.21 -7.09
C THR A 5 -9.11 11.97 -5.82
N ALA A 6 -8.84 13.27 -5.94
CA ALA A 6 -8.71 14.17 -4.80
C ALA A 6 -10.08 14.65 -4.27
N THR A 7 -11.12 14.55 -5.10
CA THR A 7 -12.46 15.08 -4.82
C THR A 7 -13.52 14.02 -5.04
N LYS A 8 -14.58 14.06 -4.24
CA LYS A 8 -15.72 13.13 -4.38
C LYS A 8 -16.72 13.54 -5.46
N SER A 9 -16.68 14.79 -5.90
CA SER A 9 -17.58 15.31 -6.94
C SER A 9 -17.03 16.56 -7.61
N GLY A 10 -17.54 16.90 -8.80
CA GLY A 10 -17.20 18.13 -9.52
C GLY A 10 -17.73 19.43 -8.88
N GLN A 11 -18.41 19.35 -7.72
CA GLN A 11 -18.78 20.51 -6.92
C GLN A 11 -17.62 21.01 -6.04
N GLU A 12 -16.61 20.17 -5.81
CA GLU A 12 -15.40 20.50 -5.07
C GLU A 12 -14.38 21.16 -6.01
N ARG A 13 -14.56 22.46 -6.24
CA ARG A 13 -13.81 23.21 -7.27
C ARG A 13 -12.56 23.92 -6.74
N ASN A 14 -12.28 23.77 -5.44
CA ASN A 14 -11.11 24.39 -4.83
C ASN A 14 -9.84 23.69 -5.31
N ALA A 15 -8.71 24.41 -5.31
CA ALA A 15 -7.41 23.81 -5.58
C ALA A 15 -7.12 22.71 -4.55
N THR A 16 -6.81 21.53 -5.05
CA THR A 16 -6.57 20.33 -4.23
C THR A 16 -5.15 20.32 -3.70
N ARG A 17 -4.98 19.85 -2.46
CA ARG A 17 -3.68 19.64 -1.82
C ARG A 17 -3.30 18.17 -1.80
N PHE A 18 -4.29 17.28 -1.89
CA PHE A 18 -4.11 15.84 -1.92
C PHE A 18 -3.01 15.40 -2.89
N ALA A 19 -2.99 15.93 -4.11
CA ALA A 19 -2.02 15.54 -5.13
C ALA A 19 -0.57 15.82 -4.70
N GLY A 20 -0.32 16.88 -3.94
CA GLY A 20 1.01 17.19 -3.42
C GLY A 20 1.49 16.12 -2.45
N TYR A 21 0.66 15.74 -1.48
CA TYR A 21 0.98 14.67 -0.53
C TYR A 21 1.05 13.29 -1.20
N PHE A 22 0.26 13.06 -2.26
CA PHE A 22 0.31 11.82 -3.02
C PHE A 22 1.65 11.64 -3.75
N ILE A 23 2.18 12.70 -4.35
CA ILE A 23 3.50 12.68 -4.98
C ILE A 23 4.60 12.53 -3.92
N GLU A 24 4.47 13.23 -2.78
CA GLU A 24 5.40 13.11 -1.65
C GLU A 24 5.51 11.68 -1.13
N ALA A 25 4.37 10.96 -1.07
CA ALA A 25 4.34 9.56 -0.64
C ALA A 25 5.27 8.65 -1.44
N LEU A 26 5.54 8.98 -2.72
CA LEU A 26 6.38 8.15 -3.59
C LEU A 26 7.85 8.13 -3.18
N THR A 27 8.30 9.13 -2.43
CA THR A 27 9.70 9.27 -2.00
C THR A 27 9.88 9.34 -0.49
N ASN A 28 8.80 9.50 0.27
CA ASN A 28 8.83 9.59 1.72
C ASN A 28 8.72 8.19 2.37
N PRO A 29 9.72 7.71 3.12
CA PRO A 29 9.65 6.43 3.82
C PRO A 29 8.48 6.30 4.81
N ALA A 30 7.90 7.41 5.27
CA ALA A 30 6.73 7.38 6.14
C ALA A 30 5.45 6.88 5.45
N ALA A 31 5.43 6.84 4.12
CA ALA A 31 4.31 6.28 3.35
C ALA A 31 4.37 4.75 3.24
N ASP A 32 5.54 4.14 3.40
CA ASP A 32 5.75 2.68 3.41
C ASP A 32 5.30 2.09 4.75
N ALA A 33 3.99 1.85 4.86
CA ALA A 33 3.33 1.49 6.12
C ALA A 33 3.60 0.04 6.52
N ASP A 34 3.77 -0.85 5.55
CA ASP A 34 4.15 -2.25 5.80
C ASP A 34 5.68 -2.48 5.84
N GLN A 35 6.46 -1.40 5.65
CA GLN A 35 7.92 -1.38 5.68
C GLN A 35 8.56 -2.28 4.62
N ASN A 36 7.90 -2.44 3.48
CA ASN A 36 8.36 -3.32 2.42
C ASN A 36 9.44 -2.68 1.51
N LYS A 37 9.81 -1.41 1.73
CA LYS A 37 10.70 -0.56 0.90
C LYS A 37 10.12 -0.20 -0.46
N ARG A 38 8.82 -0.38 -0.66
CA ARG A 38 8.07 0.02 -1.83
C ARG A 38 6.84 0.76 -1.32
N VAL A 39 6.22 1.52 -2.22
CA VAL A 39 4.99 2.25 -1.90
C VAL A 39 3.95 1.76 -2.89
N SER A 40 2.92 1.11 -2.35
CA SER A 40 1.74 0.72 -3.11
C SER A 40 0.85 1.94 -3.40
N VAL A 41 -0.05 1.79 -4.38
CA VAL A 41 -1.06 2.84 -4.67
C VAL A 41 -1.93 3.11 -3.44
N LEU A 42 -2.26 2.06 -2.70
CA LEU A 42 -3.05 2.18 -1.46
C LEU A 42 -2.32 2.96 -0.37
N GLU A 43 -1.02 2.73 -0.20
CA GLU A 43 -0.20 3.44 0.77
C GLU A 43 -0.07 4.92 0.41
N ALA A 44 0.21 5.23 -0.86
CA ALA A 44 0.26 6.60 -1.34
C ALA A 44 -1.08 7.33 -1.14
N PHE A 45 -2.20 6.66 -1.44
CA PHE A 45 -3.55 7.19 -1.20
C PHE A 45 -3.79 7.46 0.28
N SER A 46 -3.51 6.48 1.14
CA SER A 46 -3.75 6.56 2.58
C SER A 46 -2.90 7.65 3.25
N TYR A 47 -1.62 7.75 2.85
CA TYR A 47 -0.71 8.81 3.28
C TYR A 47 -1.25 10.19 2.90
N ALA A 48 -1.63 10.37 1.63
CA ALA A 48 -2.11 11.64 1.12
C ALA A 48 -3.45 12.06 1.73
N ALA A 49 -4.39 11.13 1.88
CA ALA A 49 -5.69 11.38 2.49
C ALA A 49 -5.52 11.83 3.95
N LYS A 50 -4.65 11.14 4.71
CA LYS A 50 -4.34 11.48 6.10
C LYS A 50 -3.75 12.89 6.24
N LEU A 51 -2.70 13.21 5.49
CA LEU A 51 -2.05 14.53 5.59
C LEU A 51 -2.97 15.67 5.11
N THR A 52 -3.83 15.40 4.13
CA THR A 52 -4.84 16.36 3.70
C THR A 52 -5.80 16.69 4.84
N ASP A 53 -6.35 15.66 5.48
CA ASP A 53 -7.26 15.80 6.62
C ASP A 53 -6.58 16.50 7.83
N GLU A 54 -5.36 16.10 8.18
CA GLU A 54 -4.56 16.74 9.25
C GLU A 54 -4.27 18.21 8.96
N MET A 55 -4.00 18.57 7.70
CA MET A 55 -3.78 19.96 7.30
C MET A 55 -5.04 20.81 7.47
N TYR A 56 -6.22 20.32 7.05
CA TYR A 56 -7.47 21.05 7.23
C TYR A 56 -7.80 21.23 8.72
N LYS A 57 -7.62 20.16 9.51
CA LYS A 57 -7.83 20.18 10.96
C LYS A 57 -6.90 21.17 11.66
N SER A 58 -5.60 21.11 11.40
CA SER A 58 -4.60 22.00 12.01
C SER A 58 -4.76 23.47 11.58
N ALA A 59 -5.23 23.72 10.37
CA ALA A 59 -5.55 25.07 9.89
C ALA A 59 -6.90 25.62 10.41
N GLY A 60 -7.69 24.82 11.13
CA GLY A 60 -9.04 25.18 11.58
C GLY A 60 -10.01 25.44 10.41
N ARG A 61 -9.83 24.73 9.30
CA ARG A 61 -10.62 24.90 8.06
C ARG A 61 -11.46 23.67 7.79
N LEU A 62 -12.64 23.89 7.19
CA LEU A 62 -13.45 22.80 6.64
C LEU A 62 -12.73 22.16 5.45
N ALA A 63 -12.76 20.82 5.38
CA ALA A 63 -12.23 20.09 4.24
C ALA A 63 -12.99 20.46 2.96
N THR A 64 -12.25 20.89 1.94
CA THR A 64 -12.82 21.27 0.63
C THR A 64 -12.57 20.23 -0.45
N GLU A 65 -11.92 19.13 -0.10
CA GLU A 65 -11.59 18.01 -0.97
C GLU A 65 -11.78 16.71 -0.18
N HIS A 66 -12.26 15.67 -0.84
CA HIS A 66 -12.51 14.36 -0.24
C HIS A 66 -12.02 13.30 -1.20
N ALA A 67 -10.82 12.78 -0.94
CA ALA A 67 -10.19 11.82 -1.83
C ALA A 67 -10.93 10.48 -1.81
N LEU A 68 -11.04 9.85 -2.99
CA LEU A 68 -11.65 8.54 -3.17
C LEU A 68 -10.69 7.63 -3.93
N LEU A 69 -10.73 6.34 -3.60
CA LEU A 69 -10.05 5.26 -4.31
C LEU A 69 -11.10 4.27 -4.81
N GLU A 70 -10.98 3.87 -6.06
CA GLU A 70 -11.81 2.85 -6.70
C GLU A 70 -10.89 1.84 -7.38
N ASP A 71 -11.05 0.57 -7.05
CA ASP A 71 -10.32 -0.51 -7.71
C ASP A 71 -11.14 -1.81 -7.89
N SER A 72 -12.40 -1.82 -7.42
CA SER A 72 -13.34 -2.92 -7.54
C SER A 72 -14.00 -3.04 -8.92
N GLY A 73 -14.09 -1.94 -9.68
CA GLY A 73 -14.73 -1.86 -10.99
C GLY A 73 -16.23 -1.50 -10.96
N ASP A 74 -16.79 -1.15 -9.80
CA ASP A 74 -18.20 -0.78 -9.66
C ASP A 74 -18.49 0.71 -9.95
N GLY A 75 -17.43 1.52 -10.10
CA GLY A 75 -17.54 2.96 -10.35
C GLY A 75 -17.87 3.80 -9.11
N VAL A 76 -17.85 3.21 -7.91
CA VAL A 76 -18.09 3.87 -6.63
C VAL A 76 -16.78 3.91 -5.85
N GLY A 77 -16.12 5.06 -5.83
CA GLY A 77 -14.89 5.23 -5.04
C GLY A 77 -15.18 5.46 -3.56
N HIS A 78 -14.28 4.97 -2.70
CA HIS A 78 -14.41 5.06 -1.25
C HIS A 78 -13.23 5.80 -0.60
N PRO A 79 -13.46 6.53 0.50
CA PRO A 79 -12.41 7.26 1.22
C PRO A 79 -11.54 6.34 2.10
N SER A 80 -11.97 5.09 2.30
CA SER A 80 -11.30 4.12 3.16
C SER A 80 -11.53 2.69 2.68
N LEU A 81 -10.64 1.80 3.11
CA LEU A 81 -10.60 0.37 2.76
C LEU A 81 -11.84 -0.43 3.17
N GLU A 82 -12.61 0.04 4.15
CA GLU A 82 -13.69 -0.75 4.75
C GLU A 82 -14.91 -0.93 3.83
N ALA A 83 -14.90 -0.29 2.65
CA ALA A 83 -16.05 -0.25 1.76
C ALA A 83 -15.88 -1.08 0.46
N GLY A 84 -14.86 -1.94 0.38
CA GLY A 84 -14.70 -2.92 -0.71
C GLY A 84 -13.61 -2.61 -1.72
N ASP A 85 -13.03 -1.41 -1.67
CA ASP A 85 -11.87 -1.04 -2.48
C ASP A 85 -10.54 -1.24 -1.72
N GLY A 86 -9.46 -1.38 -2.48
CA GLY A 86 -8.07 -1.36 -2.04
C GLY A 86 -7.32 -2.68 -2.22
N ALA A 87 -8.00 -3.75 -2.66
CA ALA A 87 -7.37 -5.05 -2.87
C ALA A 87 -6.34 -5.01 -4.01
N LEU A 88 -6.69 -4.38 -5.13
CA LEU A 88 -5.79 -4.22 -6.26
C LEU A 88 -4.77 -3.10 -6.00
N ALA A 89 -5.19 -2.01 -5.35
CA ALA A 89 -4.32 -0.88 -5.02
C ALA A 89 -3.20 -1.26 -4.03
N ARG A 90 -3.44 -2.20 -3.11
CA ARG A 90 -2.44 -2.74 -2.17
C ARG A 90 -1.31 -3.49 -2.88
N THR A 91 -1.60 -4.13 -4.00
CA THR A 91 -0.64 -4.96 -4.75
C THR A 91 -0.08 -4.26 -5.99
N THR A 92 -0.52 -3.03 -6.26
CA THR A 92 -0.05 -2.20 -7.36
C THR A 92 1.00 -1.22 -6.84
N TYR A 93 2.20 -1.19 -7.44
CA TYR A 93 3.33 -0.39 -6.99
C TYR A 93 3.81 0.58 -8.08
N PHE A 94 4.36 1.74 -7.69
CA PHE A 94 4.86 2.76 -8.63
C PHE A 94 6.26 2.47 -9.17
N ASN A 95 7.04 1.70 -8.43
CA ASN A 95 8.36 1.24 -8.83
C ASN A 95 8.23 -0.04 -9.67
N VAL A 96 8.45 0.11 -10.98
CA VAL A 96 8.81 -1.01 -11.84
C VAL A 96 10.18 -1.48 -11.36
N PRO A 97 10.38 -2.78 -11.05
CA PRO A 97 11.71 -3.30 -10.80
C PRO A 97 12.54 -2.96 -12.04
N ILE A 98 13.54 -2.10 -11.90
CA ILE A 98 14.55 -1.95 -12.95
C ILE A 98 15.14 -3.35 -13.05
N ALA A 99 14.87 -4.03 -14.18
CA ALA A 99 15.43 -5.34 -14.44
C ALA A 99 16.93 -5.24 -14.15
N THR A 100 17.37 -5.94 -13.11
CA THR A 100 18.79 -6.02 -12.78
C THR A 100 19.49 -6.48 -14.06
N PRO A 101 20.44 -5.71 -14.61
CA PRO A 101 21.14 -6.13 -15.82
C PRO A 101 21.66 -7.55 -15.59
N ALA A 102 21.46 -8.42 -16.58
CA ALA A 102 21.89 -9.82 -16.55
C ALA A 102 23.39 -9.86 -16.23
N GLY A 103 23.73 -10.06 -14.95
CA GLY A 103 25.06 -9.77 -14.40
C GLY A 103 25.05 -9.34 -12.92
N GLY A 104 23.90 -8.92 -12.38
CA GLY A 104 23.71 -8.69 -10.94
C GLY A 104 23.73 -9.97 -10.10
N ASP A 105 24.18 -9.86 -8.85
CA ASP A 105 24.33 -10.95 -7.88
C ASP A 105 23.05 -11.83 -7.80
N ASN A 106 23.14 -13.07 -8.31
CA ASN A 106 22.06 -14.07 -8.31
C ASN A 106 21.42 -14.26 -6.92
N ARG A 107 22.15 -13.92 -5.86
CA ARG A 107 21.66 -13.97 -4.48
C ARG A 107 20.59 -12.92 -4.20
N ALA A 108 20.78 -11.68 -4.66
CA ALA A 108 19.82 -10.60 -4.45
C ALA A 108 18.50 -10.88 -5.18
N ALA A 109 18.58 -11.41 -6.39
CA ALA A 109 17.40 -11.83 -7.16
C ALA A 109 16.63 -12.96 -6.46
N LYS A 110 17.33 -13.98 -5.91
CA LYS A 110 16.69 -15.07 -5.15
C LYS A 110 16.01 -14.59 -3.88
N VAL A 111 16.67 -13.69 -3.15
CA VAL A 111 16.11 -13.06 -1.95
C VAL A 111 14.84 -12.29 -2.27
N LEU A 112 14.86 -11.49 -3.34
CA LEU A 112 13.70 -10.71 -3.76
C LEU A 112 12.54 -11.63 -4.17
N ALA A 113 12.83 -12.70 -4.91
CA ALA A 113 11.81 -13.69 -5.30
C ALA A 113 11.17 -14.37 -4.09
N GLU A 114 11.97 -14.81 -3.12
CA GLU A 114 11.44 -15.46 -1.91
C GLU A 114 10.62 -14.49 -1.06
N ARG A 115 11.06 -13.23 -1.00
CA ARG A 115 10.33 -12.16 -0.31
C ARG A 115 8.95 -11.94 -0.96
N THR A 116 8.92 -11.72 -2.28
CA THR A 116 7.67 -11.52 -3.02
C THR A 116 6.73 -12.70 -2.82
N ARG A 117 7.25 -13.93 -2.85
CA ARG A 117 6.46 -15.14 -2.58
C ARG A 117 5.82 -15.13 -1.19
N LEU A 118 6.59 -14.83 -0.14
CA LEU A 118 6.05 -14.78 1.23
C LEU A 118 4.99 -13.68 1.39
N GLU A 119 5.22 -12.51 0.78
CA GLU A 119 4.25 -11.40 0.77
C GLU A 119 2.94 -11.81 0.05
N GLU A 120 3.03 -12.49 -1.09
CA GLU A 120 1.87 -13.03 -1.80
C GLU A 120 1.11 -14.09 -0.99
N GLU A 121 1.81 -15.01 -0.33
CA GLU A 121 1.20 -16.03 0.53
C GLU A 121 0.44 -15.39 1.71
N ILE A 122 1.01 -14.33 2.32
CA ILE A 122 0.36 -13.56 3.40
C ILE A 122 -0.92 -12.87 2.89
N GLU A 123 -0.87 -12.21 1.73
CA GLU A 123 -2.05 -11.54 1.18
C GLU A 123 -3.16 -12.54 0.82
N GLN A 124 -2.81 -13.70 0.25
CA GLN A 124 -3.77 -14.79 0.00
C GLN A 124 -4.36 -15.36 1.29
N LEU A 125 -3.60 -15.40 2.39
CA LEU A 125 -4.10 -15.82 3.70
C LEU A 125 -5.09 -14.79 4.26
N LYS A 126 -4.76 -13.50 4.19
CA LYS A 126 -5.66 -12.40 4.62
C LYS A 126 -6.97 -12.42 3.84
N ALA A 127 -6.94 -12.64 2.53
CA ALA A 127 -8.13 -12.73 1.69
C ALA A 127 -9.07 -13.89 2.09
N ARG A 128 -8.51 -14.99 2.61
CA ARG A 128 -9.27 -16.19 3.02
C ARG A 128 -9.61 -16.21 4.52
N LYS A 129 -9.27 -15.16 5.28
CA LYS A 129 -9.50 -15.10 6.73
C LYS A 129 -10.95 -15.42 7.14
N SER A 130 -11.93 -14.96 6.37
CA SER A 130 -13.36 -15.19 6.65
C SER A 130 -13.82 -16.63 6.40
N GLN A 131 -13.01 -17.46 5.74
CA GLN A 131 -13.32 -18.83 5.33
C GLN A 131 -12.61 -19.88 6.20
N MET A 132 -11.87 -19.47 7.23
CA MET A 132 -11.05 -20.37 8.04
C MET A 132 -11.23 -20.13 9.55
N PRO A 133 -10.96 -21.15 10.40
CA PRO A 133 -10.90 -20.95 11.84
C PRO A 133 -9.84 -19.92 12.24
N VAL A 134 -10.16 -19.05 13.20
CA VAL A 134 -9.27 -17.99 13.67
C VAL A 134 -7.93 -18.54 14.17
N SER A 135 -7.95 -19.66 14.89
CA SER A 135 -6.73 -20.33 15.38
C SER A 135 -5.79 -20.75 14.26
N ASP A 136 -6.34 -21.28 13.16
CA ASP A 136 -5.56 -21.76 12.02
C ASP A 136 -5.01 -20.59 11.22
N TYR A 137 -5.78 -19.48 11.14
CA TYR A 137 -5.35 -18.24 10.52
C TYR A 137 -4.15 -17.67 11.26
N GLU A 138 -4.25 -17.52 12.59
CA GLU A 138 -3.19 -16.94 13.42
C GLU A 138 -1.92 -17.79 13.39
N ALA A 139 -2.05 -19.12 13.49
CA ALA A 139 -0.90 -20.02 13.44
C ALA A 139 -0.19 -20.01 12.07
N THR A 140 -0.95 -19.89 10.99
CA THR A 140 -0.36 -19.80 9.63
C THR A 140 0.28 -18.43 9.42
N LEU A 141 -0.39 -17.37 9.84
CA LEU A 141 0.10 -15.99 9.72
C LEU A 141 1.40 -15.80 10.52
N GLU A 142 1.46 -16.32 11.75
CA GLU A 142 2.65 -16.25 12.59
C GLU A 142 3.87 -16.88 11.89
N LYS A 143 3.71 -18.08 11.32
CA LYS A 143 4.78 -18.77 10.59
C LYS A 143 5.31 -17.93 9.42
N LEU A 144 4.40 -17.42 8.58
CA LEU A 144 4.76 -16.61 7.42
C LEU A 144 5.47 -15.30 7.82
N LEU A 145 4.98 -14.62 8.86
CA LEU A 145 5.58 -13.39 9.37
C LEU A 145 6.98 -13.64 9.96
N ILE A 146 7.19 -14.75 10.67
CA ILE A 146 8.51 -15.12 11.18
C ILE A 146 9.49 -15.41 10.04
N GLU A 147 9.07 -16.13 8.99
CA GLU A 147 9.90 -16.40 7.82
C GLU A 147 10.29 -15.12 7.09
N LEU A 148 9.34 -14.22 6.88
CA LEU A 148 9.58 -12.91 6.26
C LEU A 148 10.53 -12.05 7.11
N ALA A 149 10.35 -12.03 8.43
CA ALA A 149 11.22 -11.30 9.35
C ALA A 149 12.66 -11.84 9.32
N LYS A 150 12.84 -13.17 9.32
CA LYS A 150 14.16 -13.82 9.20
C LYS A 150 14.83 -13.47 7.87
N LEU A 151 14.08 -13.51 6.77
CA LEU A 151 14.58 -13.11 5.45
C LEU A 151 15.05 -11.65 5.46
N ASN A 152 14.24 -10.74 6.01
CA ASN A 152 14.59 -9.31 6.11
C ASN A 152 15.82 -9.05 7.00
N GLN A 153 15.93 -9.73 8.16
CA GLN A 153 17.09 -9.62 9.04
C GLN A 153 18.37 -10.14 8.39
N ALA A 154 18.31 -11.31 7.73
CA ALA A 154 19.46 -11.93 7.08
C ALA A 154 20.03 -11.05 5.94
N ASN A 155 19.20 -10.22 5.31
CA ASN A 155 19.64 -9.26 4.31
C ASN A 155 20.16 -7.95 4.92
N LYS A 156 19.58 -7.50 6.04
CA LYS A 156 20.04 -6.30 6.76
C LYS A 156 21.44 -6.46 7.39
N GLN A 157 21.81 -7.68 7.81
CA GLN A 157 23.14 -7.97 8.37
C GLN A 157 24.24 -8.12 7.31
N LYS A 158 23.89 -8.15 6.02
CA LYS A 158 24.81 -8.43 4.90
C LYS A 158 25.04 -7.23 3.97
N GLN A 159 24.39 -6.10 4.28
CA GLN A 159 24.64 -4.79 3.68
C GLN A 159 25.51 -3.99 4.64
#